data_AF-D8REB2-F1
#
_entry.id   AF-D8REB2-F1
#
_cell.length_a   1.000
_cell.length_b   1.000
_cell.length_c   1.000
_cell.angle_alpha   90.00
_cell.angle_beta   90.00
_cell.angle_gamma   90.00
#
_symmetry.space_group_name_H-M   'P 1'
#
loop_
_entity.id
_entity.type
_entity.pdbx_description
1 polymer ?
#
loop_
_entity_poly.entity_id
_entity_poly.type
_entity_poly.pdbx_seq_one_letter_code
_entity_poly.pdbx_strand_id
1 'polypeptide(L)'
;SYEDYLDSQISATDLFYLEDIDLARKLIELGYRSNAEIMTRNQFVAQKEAAEQARLLALKKVPKKIFSSGKDLSGFPVLQALAEREIPIRNGTLSTIVYIRDFNAKGHEISGYVDYGERIRTEDLEPVFELKKRFLPALFDLSYYNWYKIF
;
A
#
# COMPACT_ATOMS: atom_id res chain seq x y z
N SER A 1 11.22 20.61 -4.32
CA SER A 1 10.31 21.60 -4.94
C SER A 1 10.92 22.06 -6.26
N TYR A 2 10.30 22.94 -7.04
CA TYR A 2 10.99 23.50 -8.22
C TYR A 2 12.16 24.39 -7.80
N GLU A 3 12.03 25.13 -6.70
CA GLU A 3 13.12 25.95 -6.16
C GLU A 3 14.29 25.08 -5.70
N ASP A 4 14.04 23.94 -5.04
CA ASP A 4 15.12 23.03 -4.62
C ASP A 4 15.85 22.44 -5.85
N TYR A 5 15.14 22.29 -6.98
CA TYR A 5 15.77 21.90 -8.24
C TYR A 5 16.65 23.02 -8.78
N LEU A 6 16.19 24.27 -8.79
CA LEU A 6 17.01 25.41 -9.18
C LEU A 6 18.24 25.57 -8.27
N ASP A 7 18.05 25.41 -6.96
CA ASP A 7 19.13 25.46 -5.96
C ASP A 7 20.20 24.39 -6.21
N SER A 8 19.80 23.20 -6.67
CA SER A 8 20.75 22.14 -7.04
C SER A 8 21.64 22.49 -8.23
N GLN A 9 21.24 23.50 -9.01
CA GLN A 9 21.99 24.02 -10.17
C GLN A 9 22.81 25.28 -9.83
N ILE A 10 22.66 25.86 -8.64
CA ILE A 10 23.43 27.02 -8.18
C ILE A 10 24.80 26.54 -7.66
N SER A 11 25.88 27.10 -8.20
CA SER A 11 27.23 26.83 -7.71
C SER A 11 27.66 27.81 -6.60
N ALA A 12 28.68 27.44 -5.83
CA ALA A 12 29.28 28.33 -4.83
C ALA A 12 29.82 29.64 -5.46
N THR A 13 30.24 29.58 -6.73
CA THR A 13 30.68 30.76 -7.49
C THR A 13 29.53 31.71 -7.80
N ASP A 14 28.33 31.19 -8.09
CA ASP A 14 27.14 32.01 -8.32
C ASP A 14 26.76 32.78 -7.06
N LEU A 15 26.76 32.10 -5.91
CA LEU A 15 26.49 32.72 -4.61
C LEU A 15 27.56 33.74 -4.22
N PHE A 16 28.84 33.48 -4.53
CA PHE A 16 29.92 34.42 -4.24
C PHE A 16 29.81 35.74 -5.02
N TYR A 17 29.37 35.70 -6.29
CA TYR A 17 29.27 36.91 -7.11
C TYR A 17 27.92 37.60 -7.05
N LEU A 18 26.83 36.86 -6.83
CA LEU A 18 25.48 37.42 -6.80
C LEU A 18 25.04 37.79 -5.39
N GLU A 19 25.60 37.13 -4.36
CA GLU A 19 25.25 37.28 -2.93
C GLU A 19 23.75 37.10 -2.59
N ASP A 20 22.92 36.79 -3.59
CA ASP A 20 21.48 36.65 -3.53
C ASP A 20 21.04 35.39 -4.30
N ILE A 21 20.42 34.47 -3.57
CA ILE A 21 19.96 33.18 -4.09
C ILE A 21 18.78 33.34 -5.06
N ASP A 22 17.91 34.32 -4.87
CA ASP A 22 16.75 34.55 -5.73
C ASP A 22 17.17 35.15 -7.08
N LEU A 23 18.18 36.01 -7.06
CA LEU A 23 18.82 36.51 -8.27
C LEU A 23 19.50 35.36 -9.05
N ALA A 24 20.20 34.46 -8.34
CA ALA A 24 20.84 33.29 -8.94
C ALA A 24 19.82 32.33 -9.58
N ARG A 25 18.71 32.02 -8.90
CA ARG A 25 17.60 31.22 -9.44
C ARG A 25 17.07 31.80 -10.75
N LYS A 26 16.82 33.12 -10.78
CA LYS A 26 16.26 33.81 -11.95
C LYS A 26 17.22 33.78 -13.15
N LEU A 27 18.53 33.91 -12.92
CA LEU A 27 19.53 33.83 -13.98
C LEU A 27 19.67 32.42 -14.57
N ILE A 28 19.51 31.39 -13.74
CA ILE A 28 19.49 29.99 -14.17
C ILE A 28 18.21 29.69 -14.96
N GLU A 29 17.04 30.11 -14.48
CA GLU A 29 15.76 29.92 -15.16
C GLU A 29 15.74 30.59 -16.55
N LEU A 30 16.41 31.73 -16.69
CA LEU A 30 16.57 32.44 -17.96
C LEU A 30 17.68 31.87 -18.87
N GLY A 31 18.44 30.88 -18.41
CA GLY A 31 19.47 30.19 -19.20
C GLY A 31 20.77 30.96 -19.40
N TYR A 32 21.04 32.02 -18.61
CA TYR A 32 22.23 32.86 -18.80
C TYR A 32 23.54 32.27 -18.27
N ARG A 33 23.50 31.19 -17.49
CA ARG A 33 24.68 30.61 -16.82
C ARG A 33 25.03 29.18 -17.24
N SER A 34 24.05 28.36 -17.61
CA SER A 34 24.29 26.96 -17.98
C SER A 34 24.06 26.75 -19.48
N ASN A 35 25.07 26.23 -20.17
CA ASN A 35 24.90 25.63 -21.50
C ASN A 35 24.04 24.33 -21.46
N ALA A 36 23.57 23.95 -20.27
CA ALA A 36 22.64 22.85 -20.07
C ALA A 36 21.20 23.38 -20.14
N GLU A 37 20.34 22.63 -20.83
CA GLU A 37 18.91 22.91 -20.92
C GLU A 37 18.27 22.74 -19.53
N ILE A 38 17.88 23.87 -18.91
CA ILE A 38 17.18 23.87 -17.63
C ILE A 38 15.72 23.55 -17.88
N MET A 39 15.16 22.65 -17.06
CA MET A 39 13.74 22.34 -17.13
C MET A 39 12.93 23.54 -16.66
N THR A 40 11.99 23.98 -17.49
CA THR A 40 10.96 24.94 -17.09
C THR A 40 10.13 24.36 -15.95
N ARG A 41 9.50 25.22 -15.15
CA ARG A 41 8.60 24.78 -14.06
C ARG A 41 7.55 23.77 -14.53
N ASN A 42 6.97 23.99 -15.71
CA ASN A 42 5.97 23.08 -16.29
C ASN A 42 6.58 21.72 -16.65
N GLN A 43 7.78 21.69 -17.23
CA GLN A 43 8.48 20.43 -17.54
C GLN A 43 8.86 19.67 -16.26
N PHE A 44 9.31 20.38 -15.21
CA PHE A 44 9.61 19.77 -13.91
C PHE A 44 8.36 19.12 -13.28
N VAL A 45 7.23 19.84 -13.27
CA VAL A 45 5.95 19.30 -12.77
C VAL A 45 5.52 18.09 -13.59
N ALA A 46 5.53 18.19 -14.92
CA ALA A 46 5.16 17.09 -15.80
C ALA A 46 6.04 15.85 -15.61
N GLN A 47 7.36 16.02 -15.45
CA GLN A 47 8.27 14.91 -15.20
C GLN A 47 8.03 14.28 -13.83
N LYS A 48 7.79 15.09 -12.80
CA LYS A 48 7.45 14.61 -11.46
C LYS A 48 6.14 13.81 -11.47
N GLU A 49 5.12 14.31 -12.16
CA GLU A 49 3.84 13.61 -12.33
C GLU A 49 4.02 12.29 -13.09
N ALA A 50 4.78 12.30 -14.18
CA ALA A 50 5.07 11.09 -14.95
C ALA A 50 5.83 10.05 -14.12
N ALA A 51 6.79 10.48 -13.29
CA ALA A 51 7.53 9.61 -12.39
C ALA A 51 6.62 8.99 -11.31
N GLU A 52 5.71 9.77 -10.73
CA GLU A 52 4.75 9.25 -9.75
C GLU A 52 3.75 8.28 -10.41
N GLN A 53 3.23 8.61 -11.60
CA GLN A 53 2.38 7.69 -12.37
C GLN A 53 3.14 6.39 -12.70
N ALA A 54 4.39 6.48 -13.15
CA ALA A 54 5.22 5.32 -13.42
C ALA A 54 5.44 4.46 -12.16
N ARG A 55 5.68 5.10 -11.00
CA ARG A 55 5.77 4.43 -9.70
C ARG A 55 4.47 3.70 -9.34
N LEU A 56 3.32 4.35 -9.49
CA LEU A 56 2.01 3.74 -9.23
C LEU A 56 1.74 2.55 -10.17
N LEU A 57 2.12 2.66 -11.44
CA LEU A 57 2.03 1.57 -12.41
C LEU A 57 2.98 0.42 -12.06
N ALA A 58 4.20 0.72 -11.60
CA ALA A 58 5.16 -0.29 -11.15
C ALA A 58 4.65 -1.05 -9.92
N LEU A 59 4.05 -0.34 -8.95
CA LEU A 59 3.40 -0.95 -7.78
C LEU A 59 2.24 -1.89 -8.18
N LYS A 60 1.49 -1.55 -9.24
CA LYS A 60 0.44 -2.42 -9.78
C LYS A 60 0.99 -3.66 -10.49
N LYS A 61 2.22 -3.60 -11.03
CA LYS A 61 2.86 -4.71 -11.75
C LYS A 61 3.52 -5.73 -10.83
N VAL A 62 3.75 -5.42 -9.56
CA VAL A 62 4.29 -6.39 -8.60
C VAL A 62 3.23 -7.50 -8.43
N PRO A 63 3.57 -8.77 -8.73
CA PRO A 63 2.63 -9.87 -8.56
C PRO A 63 2.21 -9.93 -7.10
N LYS A 64 0.90 -9.74 -6.85
CA LYS A 64 0.36 -9.83 -5.49
C LYS A 64 0.48 -11.28 -5.03
N LYS A 65 1.18 -11.48 -3.91
CA LYS A 65 1.31 -12.78 -3.24
C LYS A 65 -0.07 -13.40 -3.02
N ILE A 66 -0.24 -14.64 -3.46
CA ILE A 66 -1.42 -15.47 -3.17
C ILE A 66 -1.10 -16.25 -1.90
N PHE A 67 -1.86 -16.02 -0.83
CA PHE A 67 -1.55 -16.54 0.51
C PHE A 67 -1.73 -18.06 0.61
N SER A 68 -2.73 -18.59 -0.10
CA SER A 68 -3.03 -20.03 -0.14
C SER A 68 -2.10 -20.84 -1.04
N SER A 69 -1.29 -20.20 -1.89
CA SER A 69 -0.50 -20.88 -2.92
C SER A 69 0.53 -21.83 -2.31
N GLY A 70 0.47 -23.11 -2.72
CA GLY A 70 1.42 -24.15 -2.31
C GLY A 70 1.26 -24.64 -0.86
N LYS A 71 0.17 -24.29 -0.17
CA LYS A 71 -0.13 -24.76 1.20
C LYS A 71 -0.97 -26.04 1.12
N ASP A 72 -0.63 -27.04 1.93
CA ASP A 72 -1.48 -28.23 2.12
C ASP A 72 -2.57 -27.89 3.13
N LEU A 73 -3.81 -27.82 2.63
CA LEU A 73 -4.99 -27.51 3.41
C LEU A 73 -5.91 -28.73 3.57
N SER A 74 -5.41 -29.93 3.24
CA SER A 74 -6.15 -31.17 3.46
C SER A 74 -6.52 -31.32 4.94
N GLY A 75 -7.81 -31.55 5.21
CA GLY A 75 -8.34 -31.60 6.59
C GLY A 75 -8.76 -30.25 7.18
N PHE A 76 -8.63 -29.13 6.45
CA PHE A 76 -9.08 -27.81 6.90
C PHE A 76 -10.15 -27.23 5.95
N PRO A 77 -11.41 -27.70 6.00
CA PRO A 77 -12.45 -27.32 5.03
C PRO A 77 -12.69 -25.81 4.92
N VAL A 78 -12.60 -25.08 6.05
CA VAL A 78 -12.74 -23.62 6.06
C VAL A 78 -11.60 -22.97 5.28
N LEU A 79 -10.36 -23.38 5.50
CA LEU A 79 -9.21 -22.81 4.80
C LEU A 79 -9.20 -23.19 3.32
N GLN A 80 -9.65 -24.41 2.97
CA GLN A 80 -9.86 -24.81 1.58
C GLN A 80 -10.88 -23.88 0.88
N ALA A 81 -12.02 -23.65 1.52
CA ALA A 81 -13.04 -22.75 1.00
C ALA A 81 -12.52 -21.31 0.84
N LEU A 82 -11.70 -20.81 1.77
CA LEU A 82 -11.07 -19.49 1.63
C LEU A 82 -10.05 -19.46 0.49
N ALA A 83 -9.20 -20.49 0.36
CA ALA A 83 -8.22 -20.61 -0.71
C ALA A 83 -8.87 -20.60 -2.11
N GLU A 84 -9.93 -21.37 -2.31
CA GLU A 84 -10.68 -21.43 -3.57
C GLU A 84 -11.25 -20.07 -4.00
N ARG A 85 -11.56 -19.19 -3.03
CA ARG A 85 -12.16 -17.88 -3.26
C ARG A 85 -11.12 -16.77 -3.42
N GLU A 86 -9.88 -16.98 -3.02
CA GLU A 86 -8.84 -15.95 -3.00
C GLU A 86 -8.60 -15.34 -4.38
N ILE A 87 -8.42 -16.16 -5.43
CA ILE A 87 -8.16 -15.67 -6.79
C ILE A 87 -9.40 -14.95 -7.37
N PRO A 88 -10.63 -15.52 -7.34
CA PRO A 88 -11.83 -14.81 -7.77
C PRO A 88 -12.05 -13.46 -7.08
N ILE A 89 -11.80 -13.39 -5.77
CA ILE A 89 -11.89 -12.14 -5.00
C ILE A 89 -10.85 -11.12 -5.46
N ARG A 90 -9.59 -11.53 -5.63
CA ARG A 90 -8.52 -10.65 -6.10
C ARG A 90 -8.77 -10.13 -7.52
N ASN A 91 -9.45 -10.92 -8.34
CA ASN A 91 -9.86 -10.54 -9.70
C ASN A 91 -11.15 -9.70 -9.73
N GLY A 92 -11.82 -9.50 -8.59
CA GLY A 92 -13.06 -8.74 -8.50
C GLY A 92 -14.29 -9.46 -9.04
N THR A 93 -14.22 -10.78 -9.28
CA THR A 93 -15.34 -11.57 -9.80
C THR A 93 -16.19 -12.22 -8.71
N LEU A 94 -15.72 -12.21 -7.46
CA LEU A 94 -16.43 -12.75 -6.32
C LEU A 94 -16.34 -11.80 -5.13
N SER A 95 -17.46 -11.59 -4.44
CA SER A 95 -17.50 -10.97 -3.12
C SER A 95 -17.84 -12.05 -2.09
N THR A 96 -17.19 -12.04 -0.92
CA THR A 96 -17.37 -13.06 0.11
C THR A 96 -17.39 -12.43 1.49
N ILE A 97 -18.52 -12.60 2.18
CA ILE A 97 -18.64 -12.31 3.61
C ILE A 97 -18.63 -13.64 4.36
N VAL A 98 -17.80 -13.75 5.39
CA VAL A 98 -17.64 -14.96 6.20
C VAL A 98 -18.15 -14.68 7.60
N TYR A 99 -19.17 -15.44 8.03
CA TYR A 99 -19.53 -15.46 9.44
C TYR A 99 -18.64 -16.46 10.17
N ILE A 100 -18.03 -16.02 11.27
CA ILE A 100 -17.17 -16.86 12.10
C ILE A 100 -17.71 -16.86 13.52
N ARG A 101 -17.67 -18.03 14.15
CA ARG A 101 -17.94 -18.23 15.56
C ARG A 101 -16.89 -19.21 16.11
N ASP A 102 -16.15 -18.79 17.12
CA ASP A 102 -15.16 -19.59 17.84
C ASP A 102 -15.18 -19.25 19.33
N PHE A 103 -14.41 -19.95 20.14
CA PHE A 103 -14.25 -19.69 21.56
C PHE A 103 -12.78 -19.43 21.90
N ASN A 104 -12.53 -18.41 22.71
CA ASN A 104 -11.19 -18.16 23.21
C ASN A 104 -10.80 -19.16 24.30
N ALA A 105 -9.55 -19.11 24.77
CA ALA A 105 -9.04 -19.99 25.82
C ALA A 105 -9.80 -19.86 27.17
N LYS A 106 -10.55 -18.78 27.39
CA LYS A 106 -11.39 -18.56 28.58
C LYS A 106 -12.83 -19.06 28.36
N GLY A 107 -13.14 -19.64 27.20
CA GLY A 107 -14.49 -20.08 26.84
C GLY A 107 -15.46 -18.96 26.49
N HIS A 108 -14.98 -17.73 26.27
CA HIS A 108 -15.81 -16.65 25.74
C HIS A 108 -15.97 -16.83 24.23
N GLU A 109 -17.20 -16.68 23.75
CA GLU A 109 -17.47 -16.72 22.32
C GLU A 109 -16.89 -15.48 21.65
N ILE A 110 -16.21 -15.69 20.54
CA ILE A 110 -15.82 -14.65 19.59
C ILE A 110 -16.61 -14.92 18.31
N SER A 111 -17.43 -13.96 17.89
CA SER A 111 -18.22 -14.09 16.66
C SER A 111 -18.33 -12.78 15.89
N GLY A 112 -18.55 -12.87 14.57
CA GLY A 112 -18.58 -11.70 13.71
C GLY A 112 -18.62 -12.02 12.22
N TYR A 113 -18.94 -11.01 11.42
CA TYR A 113 -18.92 -11.04 9.96
C TYR A 113 -17.65 -10.38 9.44
N VAL A 114 -16.90 -11.12 8.62
CA VAL A 114 -15.63 -10.68 8.01
C VAL A 114 -15.86 -10.46 6.51
N ASP A 115 -15.55 -9.28 6.00
CA ASP A 115 -15.38 -9.10 4.55
C ASP A 115 -14.03 -9.70 4.16
N TYR A 116 -14.07 -10.87 3.49
CA TYR A 116 -12.84 -11.58 3.15
C TYR A 116 -12.02 -10.85 2.08
N GLY A 117 -12.68 -10.12 1.17
CA GLY A 117 -12.00 -9.34 0.14
C GLY A 117 -11.26 -8.14 0.70
N GLU A 118 -11.85 -7.46 1.69
CA GLU A 118 -11.14 -6.41 2.42
C GLU A 118 -9.97 -6.98 3.21
N ARG A 119 -10.18 -8.13 3.88
CA ARG A 119 -9.15 -8.76 4.69
C ARG A 119 -7.91 -9.21 3.88
N ILE A 120 -8.11 -9.76 2.68
CA ILE A 120 -7.03 -10.10 1.75
C ILE A 120 -6.24 -8.85 1.30
N ARG A 121 -6.88 -7.69 1.27
CA ARG A 121 -6.30 -6.43 0.77
C ARG A 121 -5.49 -5.70 1.84
N THR A 122 -5.93 -5.77 3.09
CA THR A 122 -5.39 -4.96 4.20
C THR A 122 -4.48 -5.74 5.14
N GLU A 123 -4.52 -7.07 5.15
CA GLU A 123 -3.73 -7.90 6.06
C GLU A 123 -2.94 -9.01 5.33
N ASP A 124 -1.77 -9.36 5.87
CA ASP A 124 -1.04 -10.58 5.46
C ASP A 124 -1.69 -11.82 6.08
N LEU A 125 -2.34 -12.62 5.24
CA LEU A 125 -3.01 -13.85 5.67
C LEU A 125 -2.15 -15.10 5.50
N GLU A 126 -0.89 -15.00 5.10
CA GLU A 126 -0.01 -16.17 5.05
C GLU A 126 0.04 -16.93 6.38
N PRO A 127 0.17 -16.29 7.56
CA PRO A 127 0.17 -17.01 8.83
C PRO A 127 -1.11 -17.83 9.08
N VAL A 128 -2.24 -17.44 8.49
CA VAL A 128 -3.50 -18.19 8.57
C VAL A 128 -3.43 -19.46 7.73
N PHE A 129 -2.97 -19.35 6.48
CA PHE A 129 -2.80 -20.51 5.60
C PHE A 129 -1.61 -21.41 5.99
N GLU A 130 -0.69 -20.92 6.81
CA GLU A 130 0.37 -21.70 7.45
C GLU A 130 -0.06 -22.35 8.77
N LEU A 131 -1.33 -22.22 9.17
CA LEU A 131 -1.87 -22.75 10.42
C LEU A 131 -1.21 -22.18 11.69
N LYS A 132 -0.48 -21.06 11.58
CA LYS A 132 0.17 -20.35 12.69
C LYS A 132 -0.78 -19.38 13.39
N LYS A 133 -1.82 -18.93 12.68
CA LYS A 133 -2.84 -18.00 13.18
C LYS A 133 -4.23 -18.49 12.80
N ARG A 134 -5.21 -18.33 13.69
CA ARG A 134 -6.62 -18.60 13.35
C ARG A 134 -7.21 -17.43 12.55
N PHE A 135 -8.04 -17.76 11.57
CA PHE A 135 -8.90 -16.77 10.91
C PHE A 135 -10.08 -16.47 11.83
N LEU A 136 -10.03 -15.35 12.55
CA LEU A 136 -11.07 -14.92 13.49
C LEU A 136 -11.47 -13.47 13.22
N PRO A 137 -12.71 -13.09 13.59
CA PRO A 137 -13.14 -11.70 13.52
C PRO A 137 -12.22 -10.80 14.33
N ALA A 138 -11.96 -9.59 13.83
CA ALA A 138 -11.22 -8.53 14.49
C ALA A 138 -12.09 -7.27 14.62
N LEU A 139 -11.68 -6.34 15.46
CA LEU A 139 -12.42 -5.11 15.78
C LEU A 139 -12.78 -4.24 14.56
N PHE A 140 -12.00 -4.34 13.48
CA PHE A 140 -12.19 -3.56 12.25
C PHE A 140 -12.98 -4.30 11.16
N ASP A 141 -13.51 -5.49 11.46
CA ASP A 141 -14.44 -6.17 10.57
C ASP A 141 -15.82 -5.52 10.56
N LEU A 142 -16.69 -6.01 9.66
CA LEU A 142 -18.09 -5.61 9.58
C LEU A 142 -18.82 -5.82 10.92
N SER A 143 -18.44 -6.86 11.68
CA SER A 143 -18.83 -6.97 13.07
C SER A 143 -17.83 -7.78 13.89
N TYR A 144 -17.74 -7.44 15.18
CA TYR A 144 -16.96 -8.17 16.17
C TYR A 144 -17.70 -8.19 17.50
N TYR A 145 -17.90 -9.40 18.03
CA TYR A 145 -18.46 -9.63 19.35
C TYR A 145 -17.53 -10.54 20.15
N ASN A 146 -17.28 -10.16 21.40
CA ASN A 146 -16.57 -10.96 22.39
C ASN A 146 -17.50 -11.12 23.60
N TRP A 147 -18.20 -12.24 23.64
CA TRP A 147 -19.25 -12.50 24.62
C TRP A 147 -18.62 -12.93 25.95
N TYR A 148 -18.40 -11.97 26.84
CA TYR A 148 -18.09 -12.26 28.24
C TYR A 148 -19.39 -12.59 28.97
N LYS A 149 -19.37 -13.63 29.81
CA LYS A 149 -20.48 -13.89 30.73
C LYS A 149 -20.50 -12.76 31.77
N ILE A 150 -21.51 -11.91 31.72
CA ILE A 150 -21.89 -11.09 32.86
C ILE A 150 -22.63 -12.05 33.80
N PHE A 151 -21.97 -12.42 34.90
CA PHE A 151 -22.63 -13.03 36.05
C PHE A 151 -23.12 -11.92 36.97
#